data_AF-A0A8C5VRE9-F1
#
_entry.id   AF-A0A8C5VRE9-F1
#
_cell.length_a   1.000
_cell.length_b   1.000
_cell.length_c   1.000
_cell.angle_alpha   90.00
_cell.angle_beta   90.00
_cell.angle_gamma   90.00
#
_symmetry.space_group_name_H-M   'P 1'
#
loop_
_entity.id
_entity.type
_entity.pdbx_description
1 polymer ?
#
loop_
_entity_poly.entity_id
_entity_poly.type
_entity_poly.pdbx_seq_one_letter_code
_entity_poly.pdbx_strand_id
1 'polypeptide(L)'
;MKSDFWCFFLFCFQIEVVAGEINDSANYEMFSFHNGGVKVLCKYPEIVQQFKMQLLKGEQILCDLTKTKESGNAVSIEDLKFCKSQLSNNSVSFFLYNLDSSHTSYYFCKLSIFDPPPFQVGILKREYLHIYESQVCCHLKFWLYLGCAALGVICVLGCLFTFWLTKKKYQSSVHDPNSEYMFMAAVKTAKKPILTDVTP
;
A
#
# COMPACT_ATOMS: atom_id res chain seq x y z
N MET A 1 16.63 -26.73 -12.28
CA MET A 1 16.70 -26.38 -10.85
C MET A 1 17.30 -25.01 -10.52
N LYS A 2 17.97 -24.27 -11.44
CA LYS A 2 18.46 -22.90 -11.15
C LYS A 2 17.48 -21.77 -11.53
N SER A 3 16.53 -22.02 -12.43
CA SER A 3 15.61 -20.98 -12.94
C SER A 3 14.41 -20.70 -12.03
N ASP A 4 13.89 -21.73 -11.35
CA ASP A 4 12.67 -21.59 -10.53
C ASP A 4 12.91 -20.78 -9.25
N PHE A 5 14.13 -20.85 -8.70
CA PHE A 5 14.54 -20.05 -7.54
C PHE A 5 14.62 -18.56 -7.86
N TRP A 6 14.98 -18.18 -9.09
CA TRP A 6 15.09 -16.77 -9.49
C TRP A 6 13.72 -16.09 -9.54
N CYS A 7 12.69 -16.78 -10.07
CA CYS A 7 11.33 -16.26 -10.11
C CYS A 7 10.74 -16.02 -8.71
N PHE A 8 11.05 -16.89 -7.75
CA PHE A 8 10.59 -16.76 -6.37
C PHE A 8 11.20 -15.52 -5.69
N PHE A 9 12.51 -15.30 -5.88
CA PHE A 9 13.19 -14.10 -5.36
C PHE A 9 12.68 -12.80 -5.98
N LEU A 10 12.38 -12.80 -7.29
CA LEU A 10 11.78 -11.63 -7.95
C LEU A 10 10.37 -11.32 -7.43
N PHE A 11 9.56 -12.33 -7.13
CA PHE A 11 8.22 -12.13 -6.57
C PHE A 11 8.25 -11.60 -5.13
N CYS A 12 9.19 -12.07 -4.29
CA CYS A 12 9.34 -11.58 -2.92
C CYS A 12 9.76 -10.10 -2.88
N PHE A 13 10.68 -9.68 -3.75
CA PHE A 13 11.11 -8.28 -3.84
C PHE A 13 9.97 -7.32 -4.23
N GLN A 14 9.04 -7.76 -5.09
CA GLN A 14 7.89 -6.93 -5.49
C GLN A 14 6.89 -6.74 -4.34
N ILE A 15 6.75 -7.71 -3.44
CA ILE A 15 5.88 -7.59 -2.26
C ILE A 15 6.51 -6.63 -1.23
N GLU A 16 7.83 -6.67 -1.05
CA GLU A 16 8.55 -5.81 -0.12
C GLU A 16 8.58 -4.34 -0.58
N VAL A 17 8.67 -4.09 -1.90
CA VAL A 17 8.57 -2.75 -2.48
C VAL A 17 7.14 -2.17 -2.36
N VAL A 18 6.10 -3.00 -2.46
CA VAL A 18 4.69 -2.57 -2.28
C VAL A 18 4.30 -2.42 -0.80
N ALA A 19 4.98 -3.14 0.10
CA ALA A 19 4.85 -2.98 1.55
C ALA A 19 5.75 -1.86 2.11
N GLY A 20 6.38 -1.07 1.24
CA GLY A 20 7.05 0.18 1.58
C GLY A 20 6.11 1.08 2.38
N GLU A 21 6.40 1.10 3.68
CA GLU A 21 5.76 1.83 4.74
C GLU A 21 5.42 3.27 4.30
N ILE A 22 4.13 3.57 4.11
CA ILE A 22 3.65 4.93 3.88
C ILE A 22 3.68 5.65 5.24
N ASN A 23 4.88 5.89 5.75
CA ASN A 23 5.11 6.82 6.85
C ASN A 23 5.10 8.25 6.31
N ASP A 24 3.97 8.64 5.70
CA ASP A 24 3.65 10.05 5.52
C ASP A 24 3.24 10.61 6.88
N SER A 25 4.21 10.73 7.78
CA SER A 25 4.13 11.63 8.92
C SER A 25 4.29 13.04 8.39
N ALA A 26 3.28 13.50 7.65
CA ALA A 26 3.12 14.90 7.33
C ALA A 26 2.94 15.63 8.67
N ASN A 27 3.96 16.40 9.02
CA ASN A 27 4.08 17.08 10.30
C ASN A 27 3.12 18.29 10.31
N TYR A 28 1.82 18.03 10.43
CA TYR A 28 0.81 19.08 10.55
C TYR A 28 0.90 19.70 11.94
N GLU A 29 1.09 21.02 12.02
CA GLU A 29 1.25 21.70 13.31
C GLU A 29 -0.10 21.90 14.03
N MET A 30 -1.21 21.91 13.28
CA MET A 30 -2.58 22.04 13.81
C MET A 30 -3.30 20.69 13.95
N PHE A 31 -3.00 19.69 13.11
CA PHE A 31 -3.69 18.41 13.10
C PHE A 31 -2.85 17.28 13.68
N SER A 32 -3.50 16.43 14.48
CA SER A 32 -2.93 15.17 14.96
C SER A 32 -3.99 14.09 14.93
N PHE A 33 -3.63 12.87 14.56
CA PHE A 33 -4.57 11.75 14.53
C PHE A 33 -4.64 11.10 15.90
N HIS A 34 -5.86 10.92 16.44
CA HIS A 34 -6.07 10.34 17.77
C HIS A 34 -7.35 9.52 17.81
N ASN A 35 -7.25 8.26 18.28
CA ASN A 35 -8.38 7.32 18.42
C ASN A 35 -9.28 7.20 17.17
N GLY A 36 -8.68 7.15 15.97
CA GLY A 36 -9.42 7.04 14.71
C GLY A 36 -10.17 8.32 14.28
N GLY A 37 -9.95 9.43 14.98
CA GLY A 37 -10.41 10.77 14.59
C GLY A 37 -9.25 11.75 14.42
N VAL A 38 -9.60 13.02 14.22
CA VAL A 38 -8.64 14.12 14.09
C VAL A 38 -8.75 15.05 15.28
N LYS A 39 -7.63 15.28 15.94
CA LYS A 39 -7.43 16.30 16.97
C LYS A 39 -6.86 17.55 16.33
N VAL A 40 -7.59 18.64 16.46
CA VAL A 40 -7.25 19.98 15.97
C VAL A 40 -6.80 20.85 17.15
N LEU A 41 -5.58 21.38 17.10
CA LEU A 41 -4.98 22.18 18.16
C LEU A 41 -4.95 23.67 17.77
N CYS A 42 -5.74 24.48 18.47
CA CYS A 42 -5.74 25.94 18.32
C CYS A 42 -5.01 26.58 19.52
N LYS A 43 -3.80 27.13 19.31
CA LYS A 43 -3.03 27.82 20.36
C LYS A 43 -3.50 29.27 20.50
N TYR A 44 -3.57 29.77 21.73
CA TYR A 44 -3.92 31.17 22.03
C TYR A 44 -3.01 31.72 23.15
N PRO A 45 -2.85 33.06 23.25
CA PRO A 45 -1.98 33.65 24.27
C PRO A 45 -2.49 33.40 25.69
N GLU A 46 -1.60 33.01 26.62
CA GLU A 46 -1.96 32.71 28.02
C GLU A 46 -2.53 33.91 28.79
N ILE A 47 -2.26 35.13 28.30
CA ILE A 47 -2.81 36.37 28.87
C ILE A 47 -4.34 36.46 28.74
N VAL A 48 -4.95 35.68 27.86
CA VAL A 48 -6.38 35.76 27.54
C VAL A 48 -7.21 35.06 28.62
N GLN A 49 -8.06 35.84 29.27
CA GLN A 49 -8.92 35.37 30.36
C GLN A 49 -10.31 34.97 29.86
N GLN A 50 -10.90 35.76 28.97
CA GLN A 50 -12.21 35.51 28.39
C GLN A 50 -12.15 35.55 26.88
N PHE A 51 -12.63 34.48 26.26
CA PHE A 51 -12.59 34.35 24.82
C PHE A 51 -13.65 33.37 24.30
N LYS A 52 -13.85 33.43 22.99
CA LYS A 52 -14.63 32.48 22.22
C LYS A 52 -13.77 31.91 21.10
N MET A 53 -13.68 30.60 21.04
CA MET A 53 -12.93 29.85 20.04
C MET A 53 -13.92 29.08 19.17
N GLN A 54 -13.81 29.27 17.86
CA GLN A 54 -14.63 28.57 16.88
C GLN A 54 -13.74 27.80 15.91
N LEU A 55 -14.10 26.56 15.65
CA LEU A 55 -13.53 25.77 14.57
C LEU A 55 -14.45 25.86 13.36
N LEU A 56 -13.92 26.34 12.24
CA LEU A 56 -14.66 26.50 10.99
C LEU A 56 -14.15 25.52 9.94
N LYS A 57 -15.05 24.98 9.12
CA LYS A 57 -14.75 24.28 7.86
C LYS A 57 -15.24 25.17 6.73
N GLY A 58 -14.32 25.82 6.01
CA GLY A 58 -14.70 26.91 5.12
C GLY A 58 -15.40 28.03 5.90
N GLU A 59 -16.67 28.27 5.60
CA GLU A 59 -17.52 29.27 6.28
C GLU A 59 -18.41 28.68 7.40
N GLN A 60 -18.51 27.35 7.47
CA GLN A 60 -19.41 26.67 8.42
C GLN A 60 -18.74 26.51 9.79
N ILE A 61 -19.44 26.89 10.86
CA ILE A 61 -19.00 26.66 12.25
C ILE A 61 -19.25 25.19 12.58
N LEU A 62 -18.19 24.45 12.91
CA LEU A 62 -18.28 23.05 13.35
C LEU A 62 -18.31 22.91 14.87
N CYS A 63 -17.54 23.73 15.57
CA CYS A 63 -17.44 23.67 17.01
C CYS A 63 -17.29 25.07 17.59
N ASP A 64 -17.88 25.27 18.76
CA ASP A 64 -17.81 26.51 19.51
C ASP A 64 -17.39 26.19 20.96
N LEU A 65 -16.46 26.97 21.48
CA LEU A 65 -16.09 26.95 22.88
C LEU A 65 -15.99 28.38 23.37
N THR A 66 -16.74 28.71 24.42
CA THR A 66 -16.64 29.99 25.10
C THR A 66 -16.03 29.79 26.49
N LYS A 67 -15.12 30.67 26.88
CA LYS A 67 -14.52 30.71 28.22
C LYS A 67 -14.88 32.05 28.86
N THR A 68 -15.57 32.01 29.99
CA THR A 68 -15.93 33.16 30.80
C THR A 68 -15.21 33.11 32.16
N LYS A 69 -15.11 34.26 32.86
CA LYS A 69 -14.40 34.36 34.15
C LYS A 69 -15.07 33.58 35.29
N GLU A 70 -16.39 33.43 35.23
CA GLU A 70 -17.22 33.09 36.39
C GLU A 70 -17.62 31.61 36.45
N SER A 71 -17.45 30.87 35.35
CA SER A 71 -17.69 29.44 35.33
C SER A 71 -16.38 28.66 35.27
N GLY A 72 -16.32 27.55 36.01
CA GLY A 72 -15.40 26.48 35.65
C GLY A 72 -15.75 26.03 34.23
N ASN A 73 -15.01 26.54 33.24
CA ASN A 73 -15.07 26.19 31.83
C ASN A 73 -16.52 25.96 31.33
N ALA A 74 -17.36 27.00 31.25
CA ALA A 74 -18.67 26.88 30.59
C ALA A 74 -18.47 26.68 29.09
N VAL A 75 -18.17 25.44 28.70
CA VAL A 75 -18.26 25.01 27.32
C VAL A 75 -19.74 25.06 26.96
N SER A 76 -20.18 26.17 26.36
CA SER A 76 -21.50 26.27 25.74
C SER A 76 -21.48 25.40 24.47
N ILE A 77 -21.69 24.10 24.66
CA ILE A 77 -21.83 23.12 23.59
C ILE A 77 -23.27 23.22 23.07
N GLU A 78 -23.57 24.21 22.24
CA GLU A 78 -24.76 24.15 21.40
C GLU A 78 -24.43 23.21 20.22
N ASP A 79 -24.91 21.97 20.32
CA ASP A 79 -24.87 20.86 19.34
C ASP A 79 -23.50 20.17 19.09
N LEU A 80 -23.33 18.85 18.85
CA LEU A 80 -24.10 17.60 18.98
C LEU A 80 -23.16 16.46 18.49
N LYS A 81 -22.73 15.51 19.34
CA LYS A 81 -21.98 14.23 19.05
C LYS A 81 -20.65 14.25 18.23
N PHE A 82 -20.47 15.12 17.25
CA PHE A 82 -19.39 15.07 16.25
C PHE A 82 -18.10 15.75 16.73
N CYS A 83 -18.23 16.78 17.56
CA CYS A 83 -17.11 17.56 18.07
C CYS A 83 -17.05 17.57 19.58
N LYS A 84 -15.91 17.18 20.14
CA LYS A 84 -15.60 17.35 21.56
C LYS A 84 -14.49 18.36 21.72
N SER A 85 -14.62 19.30 22.63
CA SER A 85 -13.60 20.30 22.92
C SER A 85 -12.96 20.03 24.28
N GLN A 86 -11.66 20.27 24.35
CA GLN A 86 -10.88 20.22 25.59
C GLN A 86 -10.06 21.50 25.70
N LEU A 87 -10.23 22.18 26.83
CA LEU A 87 -9.51 23.41 27.14
C LEU A 87 -8.20 23.10 27.88
N SER A 88 -7.13 23.77 27.47
CA SER A 88 -5.84 23.85 28.16
C SER A 88 -5.49 25.33 28.38
N ASN A 89 -4.48 25.61 29.21
CA ASN A 89 -4.09 26.97 29.60
C ASN A 89 -3.71 27.87 28.41
N ASN A 90 -3.09 27.29 27.38
CA ASN A 90 -2.59 28.02 26.20
C ASN A 90 -3.18 27.54 24.87
N SER A 91 -4.13 26.61 24.92
CA SER A 91 -4.67 25.99 23.72
C SER A 91 -6.06 25.39 23.92
N VAL A 92 -6.81 25.31 22.82
CA VAL A 92 -8.06 24.56 22.72
C VAL A 92 -7.83 23.39 21.77
N SER A 93 -8.15 22.19 22.22
CA SER A 93 -8.16 20.99 21.38
C SER A 93 -9.59 20.64 20.98
N PHE A 94 -9.85 20.51 19.69
CA PHE A 94 -11.10 19.97 19.16
C PHE A 94 -10.88 18.57 18.64
N PHE A 95 -11.72 17.63 19.02
CA PHE A 95 -11.71 16.25 18.56
C PHE A 95 -12.89 16.03 17.64
N LEU A 96 -12.59 15.74 16.38
CA LEU A 96 -13.55 15.43 15.33
C LEU A 96 -13.58 13.91 15.13
N TYR A 97 -14.78 13.33 15.22
CA TYR A 97 -15.01 11.89 15.03
C TYR A 97 -15.87 11.64 13.79
N ASN A 98 -15.86 10.41 13.26
CA ASN A 98 -16.68 10.01 12.11
C ASN A 98 -16.47 10.89 10.87
N LEU A 99 -15.21 11.25 10.60
CA LEU A 99 -14.84 11.99 9.40
C LEU A 99 -14.83 11.06 8.17
N ASP A 100 -15.29 11.58 7.04
CA ASP A 100 -15.25 10.92 5.72
C ASP A 100 -14.51 11.81 4.69
N SER A 101 -14.38 11.34 3.45
CA SER A 101 -13.71 12.09 2.37
C SER A 101 -14.40 13.42 2.04
N SER A 102 -15.70 13.57 2.32
CA SER A 102 -16.45 14.83 2.15
C SER A 102 -16.07 15.91 3.18
N HIS A 103 -15.39 15.52 4.26
CA HIS A 103 -14.88 16.45 5.26
C HIS A 103 -13.54 17.08 4.86
N THR A 104 -12.94 16.66 3.74
CA THR A 104 -11.72 17.25 3.19
C THR A 104 -11.93 18.73 2.83
N SER A 105 -11.27 19.64 3.55
CA SER A 105 -11.42 21.09 3.35
C SER A 105 -10.34 21.89 4.11
N TYR A 106 -10.39 23.21 3.97
CA TYR A 106 -9.67 24.15 4.83
C TYR A 106 -10.39 24.32 6.16
N TYR A 107 -9.65 24.16 7.24
CA TYR A 107 -10.13 24.43 8.59
C TYR A 107 -9.47 25.67 9.17
N PHE A 108 -10.23 26.41 9.97
CA PHE A 108 -9.79 27.66 10.57
C PHE A 108 -10.12 27.70 12.06
N CYS A 109 -9.14 28.09 12.87
CA CYS A 109 -9.36 28.46 14.26
C CYS A 109 -9.65 29.96 14.33
N LYS A 110 -10.90 30.34 14.62
CA LYS A 110 -11.30 31.73 14.85
C LYS A 110 -11.34 32.00 16.35
N LEU A 111 -10.50 32.94 16.79
CA LEU A 111 -10.43 33.38 18.17
C LEU A 111 -11.06 34.77 18.29
N SER A 112 -11.97 34.93 19.25
CA SER A 112 -12.53 36.22 19.65
C SER A 112 -12.17 36.45 21.12
N ILE A 113 -11.34 37.46 21.40
CA ILE A 113 -10.86 37.82 22.73
C ILE A 113 -11.76 38.92 23.29
N PHE A 114 -12.34 38.68 24.46
CA PHE A 114 -13.11 39.68 25.20
C PHE A 114 -12.31 40.29 26.35
N ASP A 115 -11.35 39.55 26.91
CA ASP A 115 -10.54 39.95 28.06
C ASP A 115 -9.13 39.35 27.94
N PRO A 116 -8.06 40.17 27.90
CA PRO A 116 -8.04 41.61 28.15
C PRO A 116 -8.62 42.45 27.01
N PRO A 117 -9.19 43.62 27.29
CA PRO A 117 -9.56 44.58 26.26
C PRO A 117 -8.31 45.08 25.50
N PRO A 118 -8.44 45.50 24.24
CA PRO A 118 -9.67 45.67 23.46
C PRO A 118 -10.24 44.34 22.93
N PHE A 119 -11.50 44.35 22.50
CA PHE A 119 -12.09 43.22 21.78
C PHE A 119 -11.32 42.98 20.48
N GLN A 120 -10.83 41.75 20.29
CA GLN A 120 -10.06 41.36 19.12
C GLN A 120 -10.64 40.10 18.51
N VAL A 121 -10.72 40.05 17.19
CA VAL A 121 -11.11 38.85 16.44
C VAL A 121 -10.03 38.54 15.43
N GLY A 122 -9.54 37.30 15.44
CA GLY A 122 -8.49 36.86 14.54
C GLY A 122 -8.69 35.42 14.09
N ILE A 123 -8.25 35.13 12.87
CA ILE A 123 -8.05 33.76 12.41
C ILE A 123 -6.63 33.37 12.77
N LEU A 124 -6.47 32.42 13.68
CA LEU A 124 -5.15 32.05 14.22
C LEU A 124 -4.33 31.23 13.24
N LYS A 125 -4.96 30.19 12.68
CA LYS A 125 -4.33 29.24 11.78
C LYS A 125 -5.32 28.76 10.73
N ARG A 126 -4.79 28.50 9.54
CA ARG A 126 -5.48 27.89 8.41
C ARG A 126 -4.65 26.70 7.95
N GLU A 127 -5.21 25.51 8.03
CA GLU A 127 -4.58 24.32 7.48
C GLU A 127 -5.61 23.51 6.68
N TYR A 128 -5.12 22.85 5.64
CA TYR A 128 -5.93 21.98 4.80
C TYR A 128 -5.88 20.56 5.35
N LEU A 129 -7.03 20.00 5.66
CA LEU A 129 -7.13 18.62 6.10
C LEU A 129 -7.58 17.78 4.91
N HIS A 130 -6.70 16.88 4.46
CA HIS A 130 -7.02 15.89 3.44
C HIS A 130 -7.33 14.55 4.09
N ILE A 131 -8.53 14.02 3.85
CA ILE A 131 -8.99 12.74 4.41
C ILE A 131 -9.04 11.72 3.29
N TYR A 132 -8.13 10.75 3.37
CA TYR A 132 -8.06 9.68 2.39
C TYR A 132 -9.21 8.68 2.58
N GLU A 133 -9.84 8.31 1.47
CA GLU A 133 -10.87 7.30 1.46
C GLU A 133 -10.24 5.90 1.51
N SER A 134 -10.27 5.27 2.69
CA SER A 134 -9.68 3.95 2.93
C SER A 134 -10.39 2.81 2.15
N GLN A 135 -11.61 3.05 1.68
CA GLN A 135 -12.49 1.99 1.16
C GLN A 135 -11.95 1.31 -0.11
N VAL A 136 -11.17 2.03 -0.92
CA VAL A 136 -10.63 1.50 -2.19
C VAL A 136 -9.35 0.66 -1.97
N CYS A 137 -8.62 0.88 -0.88
CA CYS A 137 -7.37 0.17 -0.58
C CYS A 137 -7.63 -1.32 -0.27
N CYS A 138 -8.71 -1.64 0.46
CA CYS A 138 -9.02 -3.03 0.82
C CYS A 138 -9.53 -3.86 -0.37
N HIS A 139 -10.32 -3.25 -1.27
CA HIS A 139 -10.79 -3.93 -2.47
C HIS A 139 -9.61 -4.22 -3.42
N LEU A 140 -8.76 -3.23 -3.69
CA LEU A 140 -7.57 -3.44 -4.53
C LEU A 140 -6.58 -4.44 -3.92
N LYS A 141 -6.35 -4.43 -2.61
CA LYS A 141 -5.52 -5.44 -1.94
C LYS A 141 -6.08 -6.85 -2.10
N PHE A 142 -7.40 -7.02 -2.01
CA PHE A 142 -8.04 -8.31 -2.22
C PHE A 142 -7.89 -8.81 -3.67
N TRP A 143 -8.14 -7.94 -4.65
CA TRP A 143 -7.97 -8.28 -6.07
C TRP A 143 -6.52 -8.53 -6.46
N LEU A 144 -5.58 -7.79 -5.87
CA LEU A 144 -4.14 -8.01 -6.03
C LEU A 144 -3.74 -9.40 -5.50
N TYR A 145 -4.18 -9.77 -4.29
CA TYR A 145 -3.88 -11.07 -3.71
C TYR A 145 -4.48 -12.22 -4.53
N LEU A 146 -5.73 -12.07 -4.99
CA LEU A 146 -6.40 -13.04 -5.84
C LEU A 146 -5.70 -13.19 -7.21
N GLY A 147 -5.25 -12.08 -7.80
CA GLY A 147 -4.47 -12.07 -9.03
C GLY A 147 -3.11 -12.77 -8.88
N CYS A 148 -2.37 -12.50 -7.81
CA CYS A 148 -1.11 -13.17 -7.52
C CYS A 148 -1.28 -14.68 -7.30
N ALA A 149 -2.34 -15.09 -6.59
CA ALA A 149 -2.63 -16.51 -6.37
C ALA A 149 -2.96 -17.24 -7.68
N ALA A 150 -3.79 -16.63 -8.55
CA ALA A 150 -4.15 -17.21 -9.85
C ALA A 150 -2.92 -17.37 -10.77
N LEU A 151 -2.04 -16.37 -10.83
CA LEU A 151 -0.79 -16.43 -11.59
C LEU A 151 0.14 -17.55 -11.07
N GLY A 152 0.26 -17.70 -9.74
CA GLY A 152 1.03 -18.77 -9.12
C GLY A 152 0.56 -20.16 -9.57
N VAL A 153 -0.76 -20.41 -9.56
CA VAL A 153 -1.34 -21.69 -10.00
C VAL A 153 -1.07 -21.97 -11.48
N ILE A 154 -1.24 -20.96 -12.35
CA ILE A 154 -0.97 -21.09 -13.79
C ILE A 154 0.51 -21.44 -14.04
N CYS A 155 1.44 -20.77 -13.34
CA CYS A 155 2.86 -21.06 -13.44
C CYS A 155 3.18 -22.50 -13.01
N VAL A 156 2.63 -22.98 -11.89
CA VAL A 156 2.86 -24.36 -11.42
C VAL A 156 2.31 -25.38 -12.42
N LEU A 157 1.11 -25.17 -12.95
CA LEU A 157 0.51 -26.06 -13.96
C LEU A 157 1.32 -26.06 -15.26
N GLY A 158 1.80 -24.90 -15.71
CA GLY A 158 2.69 -24.78 -16.88
C GLY A 158 4.02 -25.51 -16.69
N CYS A 159 4.62 -25.41 -15.49
CA CYS A 159 5.84 -26.15 -15.14
C CYS A 159 5.60 -27.67 -15.12
N LEU A 160 4.48 -28.14 -14.58
CA LEU A 160 4.13 -29.56 -14.60
C LEU A 160 3.90 -30.07 -16.03
N PHE A 161 3.20 -29.31 -16.86
CA PHE A 161 2.92 -29.68 -18.25
C PHE A 161 4.20 -29.77 -19.10
N THR A 162 5.09 -28.80 -18.97
CA THR A 162 6.40 -28.81 -19.66
C THR A 162 7.30 -29.95 -19.16
N PHE A 163 7.28 -30.26 -17.86
CA PHE A 163 7.98 -31.42 -17.30
C PHE A 163 7.41 -32.76 -17.83
N TRP A 164 6.08 -32.86 -17.97
CA TRP A 164 5.43 -34.05 -18.54
C TRP A 164 5.79 -34.24 -20.02
N LEU A 165 5.77 -33.16 -20.81
CA LEU A 165 6.14 -33.20 -22.23
C LEU A 165 7.62 -33.56 -22.43
N THR A 166 8.52 -33.04 -21.59
CA THR A 166 9.95 -33.37 -21.66
C THR A 166 10.22 -34.82 -21.24
N LYS A 167 9.55 -35.33 -20.19
CA LYS A 167 9.61 -36.77 -19.85
C LYS A 167 9.13 -37.66 -20.99
N LYS A 168 8.03 -37.31 -21.66
CA LYS A 168 7.54 -38.08 -22.82
C LYS A 168 8.52 -38.08 -23.99
N LYS A 169 9.21 -36.95 -24.25
CA LYS A 169 10.27 -36.87 -25.27
C LYS A 169 11.49 -37.71 -24.93
N TYR A 170 11.96 -37.69 -23.68
CA TYR A 170 13.10 -38.52 -23.25
C TYR A 170 12.77 -40.01 -23.27
N GLN A 171 11.57 -40.41 -22.86
CA GLN A 171 11.16 -41.81 -22.92
C GLN A 171 11.05 -42.34 -24.36
N SER A 172 10.73 -41.47 -25.33
CA SER A 172 10.74 -41.82 -26.75
C SER A 172 12.14 -41.93 -27.37
N SER A 173 13.18 -41.35 -26.76
CA SER A 173 14.57 -41.42 -27.27
C SER A 173 15.41 -42.52 -26.62
N VAL A 174 14.83 -43.34 -25.74
CA VAL A 174 15.47 -44.53 -25.14
C VAL A 174 15.19 -45.80 -25.95
N HIS A 175 14.46 -45.70 -27.06
CA HIS A 175 14.57 -46.71 -28.12
C HIS A 175 15.81 -46.44 -28.95
N ASP A 176 16.98 -46.74 -28.37
CA ASP A 176 18.17 -47.03 -29.15
C ASP A 176 18.15 -48.54 -29.45
N PRO A 177 17.82 -48.97 -30.69
CA PRO A 177 18.01 -50.35 -31.08
C PRO A 177 19.53 -50.55 -31.10
N ASN A 178 20.02 -51.38 -30.19
CA ASN A 178 21.40 -51.85 -30.18
C ASN A 178 21.69 -52.61 -31.49
N SER A 179 21.94 -51.88 -32.58
CA SER A 179 22.41 -52.41 -33.85
C SER A 179 23.91 -52.59 -33.73
N GLU A 180 24.31 -53.70 -33.11
CA GLU A 180 25.60 -54.32 -33.37
C GLU A 180 25.69 -54.67 -34.86
N TYR A 181 26.13 -53.71 -35.67
CA TYR A 181 26.66 -53.97 -37.00
C TYR A 181 27.91 -53.11 -37.18
N MET A 182 29.05 -53.64 -36.71
CA MET A 182 30.35 -53.13 -37.12
C MET A 182 30.57 -53.49 -38.58
N PHE A 183 30.96 -52.51 -39.40
CA PHE A 183 31.44 -52.75 -40.76
C PHE A 183 32.72 -53.60 -40.69
N MET A 184 32.62 -54.89 -41.02
CA MET A 184 33.78 -55.74 -41.17
C MET A 184 34.57 -55.32 -42.42
N ALA A 185 35.86 -55.05 -42.24
CA ALA A 185 36.77 -54.63 -43.30
C ALA A 185 36.80 -55.65 -44.46
N ALA A 186 36.75 -55.15 -45.70
CA ALA A 186 36.79 -55.98 -46.90
C ALA A 186 38.11 -56.75 -47.00
N VAL A 187 38.04 -58.08 -46.86
CA VAL A 187 39.16 -59.00 -47.11
C VAL A 187 39.39 -59.07 -48.63
N LYS A 188 40.60 -58.71 -49.08
CA LYS A 188 41.00 -58.81 -50.49
C LYS A 188 41.02 -60.29 -50.90
N THR A 189 40.21 -60.66 -51.88
CA THR A 189 40.20 -62.00 -52.47
C THR A 189 41.53 -62.30 -53.15
N ALA A 190 42.12 -63.46 -52.84
CA ALA A 190 43.33 -63.95 -53.50
C ALA A 190 43.06 -64.26 -54.99
N LYS A 191 43.96 -63.83 -55.87
CA LYS A 191 43.91 -64.07 -57.33
C LYS A 191 43.93 -65.57 -57.63
N LYS A 192 43.02 -66.04 -58.49
CA LYS A 192 43.07 -67.37 -59.11
C LYS A 192 44.18 -67.44 -60.16
N PRO A 193 45.00 -68.50 -60.22
CA PRO A 193 45.89 -68.73 -61.33
C PRO A 193 45.13 -69.25 -62.56
N ILE A 194 45.52 -68.70 -63.71
CA ILE A 194 45.04 -69.00 -65.07
C ILE A 194 45.61 -70.35 -65.52
N LEU A 195 44.77 -71.23 -66.07
CA LEU A 195 45.20 -72.44 -66.79
C LEU A 195 44.69 -72.38 -68.23
N THR A 196 45.53 -71.83 -69.11
CA THR A 196 45.66 -72.16 -70.55
C THR A 196 46.29 -73.55 -70.65
N ASP A 197 46.04 -74.44 -71.59
CA ASP A 197 45.26 -74.54 -72.83
C ASP A 197 45.35 -76.04 -73.24
N VAL A 198 44.65 -76.42 -74.31
CA VAL A 198 44.93 -77.48 -75.29
C VAL A 198 43.77 -78.46 -75.51
N THR A 199 43.05 -78.15 -76.59
CA THR A 199 42.10 -78.97 -77.36
C THR A 199 42.87 -79.99 -78.24
N PRO A 200 42.19 -81.00 -78.81
CA PRO A 200 41.69 -80.87 -80.20
C PRO A 200 40.19 -81.15 -80.35
#